data_AF-A0A1R3KSD3-F1
#
_entry.id   AF-A0A1R3KSD3-F1
#
_cell.length_a   1.000
_cell.length_b   1.000
_cell.length_c   1.000
_cell.angle_alpha   90.00
_cell.angle_beta   90.00
_cell.angle_gamma   90.00
#
_symmetry.space_group_name_H-M   'P 1'
#
loop_
_entity.id
_entity.type
_entity.pdbx_description
1 polymer ?
#
loop_
_entity_poly.entity_id
_entity_poly.type
_entity_poly.pdbx_seq_one_letter_code
_entity_poly.pdbx_strand_id
1 'polypeptide(L)'
;MSFFKSLAANSSVFTPREATMAMTQSSPYRVLLQRTGSSLRKTPSGQKEEEGRYKHTVDLPKTTFGMRANALVREPEIQKLWDDHQVFKRVVNKNDRVVLQSLDQDTRKDLTPLKLRAKAAKFAKATVKAQMSSFQRYGVWADWSNPYLTLDPEYEAAQIEVFGEMALKGYIYRGRKPVHWSPSSRTALAEAELEAQSKHPGVPEFYLLIRGTLPSAPTDLNKVTYTVK
;
A
#
# COMPACT_ATOMS: atom_id res chain seq x y z
N MET A 1 19.71 48.96 -21.55
CA MET A 1 20.59 48.27 -20.58
C MET A 1 19.94 46.93 -20.25
N SER A 2 20.07 45.93 -21.12
CA SER A 2 21.19 44.97 -21.25
C SER A 2 21.17 43.88 -20.17
N PHE A 3 21.26 42.62 -20.64
CA PHE A 3 21.42 41.32 -19.97
C PHE A 3 20.14 40.56 -19.56
N PHE A 4 19.86 39.33 -20.00
CA PHE A 4 20.24 38.51 -21.16
C PHE A 4 19.21 37.35 -21.20
N LYS A 5 18.72 36.99 -22.39
CA LYS A 5 17.97 35.76 -22.67
C LYS A 5 18.94 34.56 -22.67
N SER A 6 18.40 33.37 -22.39
CA SER A 6 18.89 32.04 -22.83
C SER A 6 19.83 31.30 -21.87
N LEU A 7 19.36 30.18 -21.32
CA LEU A 7 19.77 28.86 -21.80
C LEU A 7 18.84 27.77 -21.24
N ALA A 8 18.09 27.12 -22.14
CA ALA A 8 17.62 25.77 -21.93
C ALA A 8 18.75 24.84 -22.39
N ALA A 9 19.34 24.07 -21.48
CA ALA A 9 20.05 22.81 -21.72
C ALA A 9 20.76 22.38 -20.43
N ASN A 10 20.14 21.48 -19.66
CA ASN A 10 20.79 20.29 -19.10
C ASN A 10 19.80 19.55 -18.20
N SER A 11 19.09 18.63 -18.84
CA SER A 11 18.45 17.51 -18.18
C SER A 11 19.52 16.56 -17.63
N SER A 12 19.67 16.50 -16.32
CA SER A 12 20.26 15.35 -15.65
C SER A 12 19.50 15.10 -14.35
N VAL A 13 18.55 14.17 -14.44
CA VAL A 13 18.13 13.20 -13.43
C VAL A 13 18.61 13.50 -12.01
N PHE A 14 17.73 14.08 -11.21
CA PHE A 14 17.89 14.23 -9.77
C PHE A 14 17.81 12.83 -9.13
N THR A 15 18.96 12.29 -8.71
CA THR A 15 19.01 11.00 -8.00
C THR A 15 18.93 11.22 -6.48
N PRO A 16 18.35 10.28 -5.69
CA PRO A 16 18.02 10.52 -4.28
C PRO A 16 19.21 10.39 -3.31
N ARG A 17 20.43 10.73 -3.76
CA ARG A 17 21.66 10.55 -2.96
C ARG A 17 22.38 11.84 -2.57
N GLU A 18 21.93 13.01 -3.02
CA GLU A 18 22.60 14.28 -2.72
C GLU A 18 21.86 15.16 -1.68
N ALA A 19 20.64 14.79 -1.29
CA ALA A 19 19.86 15.55 -0.29
C ALA A 19 20.25 15.26 1.18
N THR A 20 21.15 14.32 1.45
CA THR A 20 21.56 13.96 2.82
C THR A 20 22.79 14.70 3.34
N MET A 21 23.45 15.54 2.52
CA MET A 21 24.70 16.21 2.92
C MET A 21 24.58 17.68 3.35
N ALA A 22 23.38 18.27 3.39
CA ALA A 22 23.20 19.70 3.66
C ALA A 22 22.47 20.07 4.97
N MET A 23 22.39 19.17 5.97
CA MET A 23 21.74 19.47 7.26
C MET A 23 22.53 19.05 8.51
N THR A 24 23.86 18.97 8.41
CA THR A 24 24.69 18.60 9.58
C THR A 24 25.85 19.55 9.80
N GLN A 25 25.65 20.87 9.70
CA GLN A 25 26.65 21.85 10.13
C GLN A 25 26.03 23.11 10.75
N SER A 26 25.43 22.98 11.93
CA SER A 26 25.44 24.04 12.95
C SER A 26 25.12 23.47 14.33
N SER A 27 26.14 22.96 15.03
CA SER A 27 26.06 22.77 16.48
C SER A 27 27.39 23.23 17.10
N PRO A 28 27.39 24.11 18.12
CA PRO A 28 28.56 24.91 18.49
C PRO A 28 29.50 24.23 19.50
N TYR A 29 29.36 22.94 19.76
CA TYR A 29 30.20 22.25 20.76
C TYR A 29 31.38 21.50 20.10
N ARG A 30 32.40 22.25 19.69
CA ARG A 30 33.70 21.71 19.31
C ARG A 30 34.62 21.69 20.54
N VAL A 31 34.55 20.61 21.31
CA VAL A 31 35.48 20.36 22.43
C VAL A 31 36.84 19.96 21.87
N LEU A 32 37.85 20.81 22.10
CA LEU A 32 39.25 20.54 21.79
C LEU A 32 39.81 19.53 22.79
N LEU A 33 40.08 18.30 22.34
CA LEU A 33 40.85 17.31 23.08
C LEU A 33 42.29 17.33 22.57
N GLN A 34 43.18 17.99 23.33
CA GLN A 34 44.61 17.88 23.16
C GLN A 34 45.05 16.45 23.52
N ARG A 35 45.66 15.77 22.55
CA ARG A 35 46.38 14.51 22.73
C ARG A 35 47.68 14.79 23.50
N THR A 36 47.77 14.34 24.74
CA THR A 36 49.04 13.96 25.36
C THR A 36 49.01 12.46 25.61
N GLY A 37 49.88 11.74 24.92
CA GLY A 37 50.02 10.30 25.07
C GLY A 37 50.68 9.94 26.41
N SER A 38 50.12 8.93 27.06
CA SER A 38 50.87 8.04 27.93
C SER A 38 50.32 6.63 27.73
N SER A 39 51.03 5.87 26.89
CA SER A 39 50.82 4.44 26.67
C SER A 39 51.14 3.68 27.95
N LEU A 40 50.11 3.22 28.67
CA LEU A 40 50.23 2.11 29.61
C LEU A 40 49.49 0.91 29.03
N ARG A 41 50.27 -0.07 28.58
CA ARG A 41 49.78 -1.42 28.25
C ARG A 41 49.27 -2.06 29.53
N LYS A 42 48.02 -2.54 29.54
CA LYS A 42 47.57 -3.52 30.53
C LYS A 42 47.60 -4.91 29.88
N THR A 43 48.53 -5.73 30.33
CA THR A 43 48.53 -7.19 30.15
C THR A 43 47.49 -7.85 31.06
N PRO A 44 47.09 -9.10 30.78
CA PRO A 44 45.88 -9.70 31.32
C PRO A 44 46.16 -10.37 32.67
N SER A 45 45.51 -9.89 33.72
CA SER A 45 45.34 -10.66 34.96
C SER A 45 44.05 -10.22 35.63
N GLY A 46 43.21 -11.21 35.92
CA GLY A 46 41.85 -11.01 36.40
C GLY A 46 41.80 -10.34 37.76
N GLN A 47 40.76 -9.54 37.94
CA GLN A 47 40.12 -9.23 39.23
C GLN A 47 38.66 -8.92 38.91
N LYS A 48 37.75 -9.75 39.42
CA LYS A 48 36.30 -9.48 39.40
C LYS A 48 36.08 -8.25 40.29
N GLU A 49 35.56 -7.17 39.71
CA GLU A 49 35.07 -6.02 40.46
C GLU A 49 34.00 -6.49 41.45
N GLU A 50 34.18 -6.19 42.75
CA GLU A 50 33.17 -6.43 43.78
C GLU A 50 31.90 -5.64 43.43
N GLU A 51 30.79 -6.33 43.20
CA GLU A 51 29.49 -5.69 43.05
C GLU A 51 29.14 -4.93 44.33
N GLY A 52 28.93 -3.61 44.23
CA GLY A 52 28.68 -2.75 45.38
C GLY A 52 27.57 -3.26 46.30
N ARG A 53 27.83 -3.24 47.61
CA ARG A 53 27.05 -3.80 48.73
C ARG A 53 25.52 -3.53 48.71
N TYR A 54 25.05 -2.53 47.97
CA TYR A 54 23.64 -2.11 47.94
C TYR A 54 22.94 -2.33 46.58
N LYS A 55 23.63 -2.89 45.57
CA LYS A 55 23.10 -3.09 44.21
C LYS A 55 21.92 -4.06 44.18
N HIS A 56 21.86 -5.01 45.12
CA HIS A 56 20.76 -5.97 45.28
C HIS A 56 19.58 -5.41 46.09
N THR A 57 19.76 -4.25 46.75
CA THR A 57 18.71 -3.57 47.54
C THR A 57 17.86 -2.65 46.68
N VAL A 58 18.32 -2.31 45.47
CA VAL A 58 17.64 -1.39 44.55
C VAL A 58 17.07 -2.18 43.37
N ASP A 59 15.74 -2.13 43.19
CA ASP A 59 15.05 -2.76 42.06
C ASP A 59 15.28 -1.98 40.77
N LEU A 60 16.41 -2.26 40.14
CA LEU A 60 16.74 -1.74 38.82
C LEU A 60 15.98 -2.53 37.73
N PRO A 61 15.43 -1.85 36.71
CA PRO A 61 14.80 -2.54 35.58
C PRO A 61 15.84 -3.36 34.81
N LYS A 62 15.66 -4.69 34.81
CA LYS A 62 16.48 -5.62 34.02
C LYS A 62 15.77 -5.91 32.70
N THR A 63 16.36 -5.49 31.58
CA THR A 63 15.80 -5.77 30.25
C THR A 63 16.84 -6.47 29.38
N THR A 64 16.42 -7.46 28.60
CA THR A 64 17.23 -8.05 27.52
C THR A 64 17.29 -7.17 26.27
N PHE A 65 16.54 -6.06 26.26
CA PHE A 65 16.51 -5.13 25.15
C PHE A 65 17.82 -4.33 25.10
N GLY A 66 18.62 -4.55 24.06
CA GLY A 66 19.86 -3.82 23.86
C GLY A 66 19.64 -2.31 23.73
N MET A 67 20.48 -1.51 24.39
CA MET A 67 20.37 -0.03 24.41
C MET A 67 20.63 0.63 23.06
N ARG A 68 21.33 -0.04 22.14
CA ARG A 68 21.52 0.40 20.74
C ARG A 68 20.60 -0.40 19.82
N ALA A 69 19.99 0.28 18.86
CA ALA A 69 19.02 -0.34 17.95
C ALA A 69 19.63 -1.44 17.06
N ASN A 70 20.88 -1.25 16.59
CA ASN A 70 21.58 -2.17 15.68
C ASN A 70 20.70 -2.67 14.51
N ALA A 71 20.01 -1.73 13.85
CA ALA A 71 19.02 -2.00 12.81
C ALA A 71 19.54 -2.90 11.68
N LEU A 72 20.81 -2.76 11.28
CA LEU A 72 21.44 -3.55 10.21
C LEU A 72 21.39 -5.07 10.42
N VAL A 73 21.41 -5.52 11.68
CA VAL A 73 21.36 -6.96 12.02
C VAL A 73 19.94 -7.38 12.42
N ARG A 74 19.25 -6.51 13.16
CA ARG A 74 17.93 -6.79 13.73
C ARG A 74 16.81 -6.80 12.70
N GLU A 75 16.83 -5.91 11.72
CA GLU A 75 15.78 -5.84 10.68
C GLU A 75 15.75 -7.11 9.82
N PRO A 76 16.89 -7.66 9.34
CA PRO A 76 16.89 -8.96 8.66
C PRO A 76 16.36 -10.12 9.50
N GLU A 77 16.66 -10.18 10.80
CA GLU A 77 16.14 -11.21 11.70
C GLU A 77 14.62 -11.11 11.88
N ILE A 78 14.11 -9.87 12.02
CA ILE A 78 12.67 -9.61 12.13
C ILE A 78 11.95 -10.00 10.83
N GLN A 79 12.52 -9.69 9.66
CA GLN A 79 11.95 -10.08 8.37
C GLN A 79 11.88 -11.61 8.23
N LYS A 80 12.96 -12.33 8.57
CA LYS A 80 12.94 -13.81 8.59
C LYS A 80 11.86 -14.36 9.51
N LEU A 81 11.76 -13.80 10.72
CA LEU A 81 10.71 -14.19 11.67
C LEU A 81 9.30 -13.94 11.10
N TRP A 82 9.09 -12.81 10.41
CA TRP A 82 7.81 -12.53 9.76
C TRP A 82 7.48 -13.51 8.64
N ASP A 83 8.49 -13.88 7.84
CA ASP A 83 8.35 -14.85 6.76
C ASP A 83 8.06 -16.26 7.31
N ASP A 84 8.84 -16.74 8.27
CA ASP A 84 8.67 -18.06 8.90
C ASP A 84 7.29 -18.21 9.52
N HIS A 85 6.82 -17.16 10.19
CA HIS A 85 5.51 -17.14 10.81
C HIS A 85 4.39 -16.67 9.87
N GLN A 86 4.67 -16.46 8.58
CA GLN A 86 3.70 -16.03 7.56
C GLN A 86 2.81 -14.87 8.07
N VAL A 87 3.42 -13.90 8.76
CA VAL A 87 2.71 -12.82 9.46
C VAL A 87 1.83 -12.04 8.48
N PHE A 88 2.37 -11.75 7.29
CA PHE A 88 1.64 -11.05 6.24
C PHE A 88 0.33 -11.77 5.86
N LYS A 89 0.39 -13.07 5.55
CA LYS A 89 -0.81 -13.85 5.21
C LYS A 89 -1.85 -13.86 6.32
N ARG A 90 -1.40 -13.94 7.59
CA ARG A 90 -2.31 -13.90 8.74
C ARG A 90 -2.99 -12.54 8.89
N VAL A 91 -2.28 -11.45 8.62
CA VAL A 91 -2.84 -10.09 8.64
C VAL A 91 -3.83 -9.88 7.50
N VAL A 92 -3.49 -10.32 6.29
CA VAL A 92 -4.36 -10.27 5.10
C VAL A 92 -5.65 -11.06 5.36
N ASN A 93 -5.56 -12.34 5.73
CA ASN A 93 -6.72 -13.18 6.03
C ASN A 93 -7.61 -12.61 7.17
N LYS A 94 -7.02 -11.88 8.11
CA LYS A 94 -7.77 -11.21 9.19
C LYS A 94 -8.53 -9.98 8.70
N ASN A 95 -8.01 -9.30 7.66
CA ASN A 95 -8.52 -8.04 7.13
C ASN A 95 -9.41 -8.23 5.88
N ASP A 96 -9.38 -9.38 5.20
CA ASP A 96 -10.09 -9.65 3.94
C ASP A 96 -11.63 -9.74 4.04
N ARG A 97 -12.21 -9.38 5.18
CA ARG A 97 -13.67 -9.42 5.34
C ARG A 97 -14.30 -8.22 4.64
N VAL A 98 -14.55 -8.36 3.35
CA VAL A 98 -15.51 -7.51 2.62
C VAL A 98 -16.83 -7.54 3.39
N VAL A 99 -17.49 -6.39 3.55
CA VAL A 99 -18.72 -6.25 4.35
C VAL A 99 -19.75 -7.32 4.00
N LEU A 100 -19.89 -7.66 2.72
CA LEU A 100 -20.78 -8.71 2.24
C LEU A 100 -20.34 -10.12 2.67
N GLN A 101 -19.04 -10.40 2.62
CA GLN A 101 -18.49 -11.70 2.99
C GLN A 101 -18.56 -11.96 4.51
N SER A 102 -18.55 -10.89 5.32
CA SER A 102 -18.69 -10.96 6.77
C SER A 102 -20.11 -11.28 7.27
N LEU A 103 -21.11 -11.20 6.39
CA LEU A 103 -22.52 -11.41 6.73
C LEU A 103 -22.96 -12.86 6.46
N ASP A 104 -23.77 -13.41 7.36
CA ASP A 104 -24.37 -14.74 7.24
C ASP A 104 -25.25 -14.85 5.99
N GLN A 105 -25.31 -16.03 5.40
CA GLN A 105 -25.96 -16.27 4.11
C GLN A 105 -27.47 -15.96 4.13
N ASP A 106 -28.13 -16.16 5.27
CA ASP A 106 -29.55 -15.81 5.43
C ASP A 106 -29.75 -14.30 5.52
N THR A 107 -28.87 -13.60 6.24
CA THR A 107 -28.89 -12.13 6.28
C THR A 107 -28.59 -11.50 4.92
N ARG A 108 -27.94 -12.21 3.98
CA ARG A 108 -27.71 -11.73 2.61
C ARG A 108 -28.96 -11.72 1.75
N LYS A 109 -29.86 -12.68 1.95
CA LYS A 109 -31.10 -12.80 1.15
C LYS A 109 -32.10 -11.68 1.48
N ASP A 110 -32.09 -11.19 2.71
CA ASP A 110 -32.99 -10.15 3.20
C ASP A 110 -32.47 -8.71 2.99
N LEU A 111 -31.31 -8.55 2.35
CA LEU A 111 -30.70 -7.23 2.13
C LEU A 111 -31.30 -6.54 0.92
N THR A 112 -32.07 -5.49 1.18
CA THR A 112 -32.38 -4.48 0.15
C THR A 112 -31.16 -3.58 -0.09
N PRO A 113 -31.03 -2.95 -1.28
CA PRO A 113 -29.93 -2.04 -1.58
C PRO A 113 -29.75 -0.92 -0.54
N LEU A 114 -30.85 -0.39 0.02
CA LEU A 114 -30.82 0.64 1.06
C LEU A 114 -30.22 0.12 2.37
N LYS A 115 -30.67 -1.07 2.82
CA LYS A 115 -30.11 -1.70 4.03
C LYS A 115 -28.63 -2.00 3.86
N LEU A 116 -28.22 -2.44 2.68
CA LEU A 116 -26.81 -2.69 2.37
C LEU A 116 -25.97 -1.41 2.44
N ARG A 117 -26.43 -0.32 1.83
CA ARG A 117 -25.75 0.98 1.88
C ARG A 117 -25.62 1.49 3.32
N ALA A 118 -26.66 1.36 4.13
CA ALA A 118 -26.61 1.75 5.54
C ALA A 118 -25.58 0.93 6.34
N LYS A 119 -25.51 -0.39 6.11
CA LYS A 119 -24.49 -1.25 6.73
C LYS A 119 -23.08 -0.89 6.27
N ALA A 120 -22.89 -0.66 4.97
CA ALA A 120 -21.61 -0.25 4.41
C ALA A 120 -21.15 1.10 4.98
N ALA A 121 -22.04 2.08 5.08
CA ALA A 121 -21.78 3.38 5.70
C ALA A 121 -21.35 3.24 7.16
N LYS A 122 -22.05 2.41 7.95
CA LYS A 122 -21.68 2.13 9.35
C LYS A 122 -20.29 1.50 9.46
N PHE A 123 -20.00 0.53 8.60
CA PHE A 123 -18.69 -0.12 8.55
C PHE A 123 -17.59 0.86 8.18
N ALA A 124 -17.79 1.68 7.14
CA ALA A 124 -16.82 2.68 6.70
C ALA A 124 -16.47 3.66 7.83
N LYS A 125 -17.48 4.22 8.53
CA LYS A 125 -17.27 5.12 9.68
C LYS A 125 -16.47 4.48 10.80
N ALA A 126 -16.73 3.20 11.10
CA ALA A 126 -15.97 2.46 12.12
C ALA A 126 -14.50 2.26 11.71
N THR A 127 -14.27 1.89 10.46
CA THR A 127 -12.92 1.68 9.90
C THR A 127 -12.13 2.98 9.86
N VAL A 128 -12.74 4.10 9.43
CA VAL A 128 -12.11 5.43 9.45
C VAL A 128 -11.65 5.79 10.86
N LYS A 129 -12.49 5.59 11.88
CA LYS A 129 -12.11 5.86 13.27
C LYS A 129 -10.91 5.02 13.73
N ALA A 130 -10.91 3.72 13.40
CA ALA A 130 -9.82 2.82 13.75
C ALA A 130 -8.50 3.21 13.05
N GLN A 131 -8.56 3.50 11.74
CA GLN A 131 -7.41 3.94 10.96
C GLN A 131 -6.88 5.29 11.46
N MET A 132 -7.76 6.24 11.73
CA MET A 132 -7.41 7.56 12.28
C MET A 132 -6.64 7.44 13.59
N SER A 133 -7.09 6.60 14.53
CA SER A 133 -6.37 6.36 15.79
C SER A 133 -4.97 5.77 15.57
N SER A 134 -4.81 4.96 14.51
CA SER A 134 -3.51 4.39 14.16
C SER A 134 -2.57 5.44 13.56
N PHE A 135 -3.07 6.33 12.69
CA PHE A 135 -2.28 7.42 12.14
C PHE A 135 -1.87 8.46 13.19
N GLN A 136 -2.76 8.77 14.14
CA GLN A 136 -2.41 9.60 15.30
C GLN A 136 -1.29 8.97 16.12
N ARG A 137 -1.34 7.64 16.34
CA ARG A 137 -0.28 6.90 17.03
C ARG A 137 1.05 6.92 16.27
N TYR A 138 1.01 6.96 14.94
CA TYR A 138 2.22 7.13 14.11
C TYR A 138 2.77 8.55 14.12
N GLY A 139 2.13 9.50 14.80
CA GLY A 139 2.60 10.89 14.89
C GLY A 139 2.35 11.69 13.61
N VAL A 140 1.39 11.27 12.77
CA VAL A 140 0.98 12.07 11.61
C VAL A 140 0.33 13.36 12.11
N TRP A 141 0.73 14.48 11.54
CA TRP A 141 0.12 15.78 11.83
C TRP A 141 -0.95 16.09 10.79
N ALA A 142 -2.22 16.10 11.21
CA ALA A 142 -3.37 16.40 10.36
C ALA A 142 -4.50 17.03 11.20
N ASP A 143 -5.48 17.63 10.53
CA ASP A 143 -6.73 18.03 11.17
C ASP A 143 -7.63 16.80 11.37
N TRP A 144 -7.60 16.26 12.58
CA TRP A 144 -8.40 15.10 12.97
C TRP A 144 -9.84 15.44 13.35
N SER A 145 -10.14 16.72 13.52
CA SER A 145 -11.46 17.18 13.96
C SER A 145 -12.44 17.28 12.80
N ASN A 146 -11.93 17.56 11.60
CA ASN A 146 -12.73 17.74 10.39
C ASN A 146 -12.11 17.01 9.17
N PRO A 147 -12.07 15.66 9.17
CA PRO A 147 -11.61 14.91 8.01
C PRO A 147 -12.67 14.96 6.88
N TYR A 148 -12.22 15.11 5.63
CA TYR A 148 -13.13 14.98 4.50
C TYR A 148 -13.54 13.50 4.32
N LEU A 149 -14.85 13.22 4.23
CA LEU A 149 -15.35 11.89 3.92
C LEU A 149 -16.13 11.93 2.61
N THR A 150 -15.86 10.98 1.73
CA THR A 150 -16.58 10.86 0.45
C THR A 150 -18.05 10.47 0.63
N LEU A 151 -18.45 10.09 1.85
CA LEU A 151 -19.80 9.73 2.24
C LEU A 151 -20.60 10.95 2.76
N ASP A 152 -19.93 12.08 3.03
CA ASP A 152 -20.62 13.25 3.56
C ASP A 152 -21.54 13.87 2.48
N PRO A 153 -22.76 14.31 2.85
CA PRO A 153 -23.72 14.83 1.88
C PRO A 153 -23.19 15.98 1.03
N GLU A 154 -22.38 16.86 1.63
CA GLU A 154 -21.73 17.99 0.96
C GLU A 154 -20.76 17.51 -0.13
N TYR A 155 -20.03 16.43 0.13
CA TYR A 155 -19.09 15.85 -0.83
C TYR A 155 -19.83 15.16 -1.99
N GLU A 156 -20.87 14.38 -1.69
CA GLU A 156 -21.69 13.72 -2.70
C GLU A 156 -22.40 14.74 -3.61
N ALA A 157 -22.90 15.84 -3.03
CA ALA A 157 -23.52 16.93 -3.79
C ALA A 157 -22.54 17.56 -4.77
N ALA A 158 -21.31 17.88 -4.33
CA ALA A 158 -20.27 18.42 -5.19
C ALA A 158 -19.89 17.44 -6.33
N GLN A 159 -19.84 16.14 -6.05
CA GLN A 159 -19.57 15.12 -7.07
C GLN A 159 -20.66 15.08 -8.15
N ILE A 160 -21.94 15.20 -7.74
CA ILE A 160 -23.08 15.24 -8.68
C ILE A 160 -23.07 16.52 -9.50
N GLU A 161 -22.71 17.66 -8.90
CA GLU A 161 -22.63 18.95 -9.59
C GLU A 161 -21.60 18.90 -10.73
N VAL A 162 -20.39 18.43 -10.45
CA VAL A 162 -19.33 18.27 -11.47
C VAL A 162 -19.77 17.31 -12.58
N PHE A 163 -20.40 16.18 -12.21
CA PHE A 163 -20.94 15.23 -13.18
C PHE A 163 -22.03 15.88 -14.06
N GLY A 164 -22.91 16.66 -13.45
CA GLY A 164 -23.99 17.38 -14.13
C GLY A 164 -23.43 18.39 -15.14
N GLU A 165 -22.43 19.17 -14.76
CA GLU A 165 -21.76 20.09 -15.70
C GLU A 165 -21.13 19.37 -16.88
N MET A 166 -20.42 18.26 -16.63
CA MET A 166 -19.80 17.47 -17.69
C MET A 166 -20.84 16.86 -18.63
N ALA A 167 -21.98 16.43 -18.10
CA ALA A 167 -23.09 15.93 -18.89
C ALA A 167 -23.71 17.04 -19.77
N LEU A 168 -23.94 18.23 -19.21
CA LEU A 168 -24.48 19.38 -19.94
C LEU A 168 -23.54 19.87 -21.05
N LYS A 169 -22.22 19.78 -20.84
CA LYS A 169 -21.19 20.09 -21.84
C LYS A 169 -21.04 19.01 -22.93
N GLY A 170 -21.77 17.89 -22.82
CA GLY A 170 -21.74 16.80 -23.81
C GLY A 170 -20.54 15.87 -23.70
N TYR A 171 -19.81 15.87 -22.58
CA TYR A 171 -18.64 14.99 -22.38
C TYR A 171 -19.02 13.58 -21.93
N ILE A 172 -20.26 13.35 -21.52
CA ILE A 172 -20.74 12.07 -21.00
C ILE A 172 -21.71 11.45 -22.00
N TYR A 173 -21.42 10.23 -22.42
CA TYR A 173 -22.28 9.43 -23.30
C TYR A 173 -22.39 7.98 -22.79
N ARG A 174 -23.42 7.27 -23.23
CA ARG A 174 -23.66 5.86 -22.84
C ARG A 174 -23.27 4.93 -23.98
N GLY A 175 -22.46 3.92 -23.67
CA GLY A 175 -22.03 2.87 -24.61
C GLY A 175 -22.09 1.47 -24.00
N ARG A 176 -21.59 0.47 -24.74
CA ARG A 176 -21.43 -0.91 -24.27
C ARG A 176 -19.96 -1.28 -24.31
N LYS A 177 -19.44 -1.81 -23.20
CA LYS A 177 -18.07 -2.32 -23.07
C LYS A 177 -18.14 -3.76 -22.58
N PRO A 178 -17.46 -4.73 -23.23
CA PRO A 178 -17.29 -6.06 -22.67
C PRO A 178 -16.59 -5.98 -21.30
N VAL A 179 -17.07 -6.73 -20.31
CA VAL A 179 -16.53 -6.76 -18.94
C VAL A 179 -16.36 -8.19 -18.46
N HIS A 180 -15.44 -8.40 -17.52
CA HIS A 180 -15.33 -9.68 -16.83
C HIS A 180 -16.58 -9.91 -15.99
N TRP A 181 -17.20 -11.08 -16.14
CA TRP A 181 -18.43 -11.44 -15.44
C TRP A 181 -18.22 -12.71 -14.63
N SER A 182 -18.61 -12.68 -13.36
CA SER A 182 -18.57 -13.84 -12.48
C SER A 182 -19.96 -14.46 -12.34
N PRO A 183 -20.20 -15.69 -12.84
CA PRO A 183 -21.49 -16.37 -12.67
C PRO A 183 -21.82 -16.67 -11.20
N SER A 184 -20.82 -16.91 -10.37
CA SER A 184 -21.00 -17.21 -8.94
C SER A 184 -21.44 -15.98 -8.15
N SER A 185 -20.81 -14.84 -8.42
CA SER A 185 -21.10 -13.58 -7.72
C SER A 185 -22.21 -12.76 -8.38
N ARG A 186 -22.64 -13.14 -9.59
CA ARG A 186 -23.66 -12.45 -10.41
C ARG A 186 -23.39 -10.96 -10.57
N THR A 187 -22.13 -10.61 -10.74
CA THR A 187 -21.67 -9.24 -10.92
C THR A 187 -20.53 -9.18 -11.91
N ALA A 188 -20.35 -8.02 -12.52
CA ALA A 188 -19.13 -7.70 -13.24
C ALA A 188 -18.01 -7.57 -12.21
N LEU A 189 -16.85 -8.14 -12.52
CA LEU A 189 -15.64 -8.02 -11.70
C LEU A 189 -14.73 -6.94 -12.29
N ALA A 190 -14.10 -6.18 -11.40
CA ALA A 190 -13.02 -5.30 -11.80
C ALA A 190 -11.73 -6.11 -12.05
N GLU A 191 -10.81 -5.59 -12.85
CA GLU A 191 -9.52 -6.26 -13.11
C GLU A 191 -8.74 -6.53 -11.81
N ALA A 192 -8.83 -5.62 -10.84
CA ALA A 192 -8.19 -5.76 -9.53
C ALA A 192 -8.77 -6.90 -8.67
N GLU A 193 -9.94 -7.44 -9.01
CA GLU A 193 -10.57 -8.57 -8.32
C GLU A 193 -10.20 -9.92 -8.93
N LEU A 194 -9.48 -9.93 -10.06
CA LEU A 194 -9.09 -11.15 -10.75
C LEU A 194 -7.76 -11.66 -10.20
N GLU A 195 -7.79 -12.81 -9.56
CA GLU A 195 -6.60 -13.57 -9.22
C GLU A 195 -6.33 -14.62 -10.29
N ALA A 196 -5.16 -14.55 -10.92
CA ALA A 196 -4.74 -15.54 -11.91
C ALA A 196 -4.36 -16.86 -11.21
N GLN A 197 -5.18 -17.89 -11.38
CA GLN A 197 -4.85 -19.24 -10.93
C GLN A 197 -4.14 -19.99 -12.06
N SER A 198 -2.96 -20.54 -11.80
CA SER A 198 -2.18 -21.30 -12.80
C SER A 198 -2.80 -22.67 -13.16
N LYS A 199 -3.83 -23.11 -12.43
CA LYS A 199 -4.50 -24.40 -12.62
C LYS A 199 -5.76 -24.28 -13.49
N HIS A 200 -5.56 -23.72 -14.68
CA HIS A 200 -6.30 -24.03 -15.91
C HIS A 200 -6.38 -25.53 -16.27
N PRO A 201 -7.43 -26.34 -16.01
CA PRO A 201 -7.60 -27.57 -16.81
C PRO A 201 -7.72 -27.11 -18.27
N GLY A 202 -6.83 -27.63 -19.13
CA GLY A 202 -6.62 -27.14 -20.49
C GLY A 202 -7.94 -26.87 -21.23
N VAL A 203 -8.08 -25.64 -21.69
CA VAL A 203 -9.23 -25.22 -22.50
C VAL A 203 -9.14 -25.92 -23.86
N PRO A 204 -10.18 -26.64 -24.30
CA PRO A 204 -10.15 -27.33 -25.57
C PRO A 204 -10.06 -26.32 -26.72
N GLU A 205 -9.01 -26.42 -27.53
CA GLU A 205 -8.82 -25.62 -28.73
C GLU A 205 -9.62 -26.23 -29.88
N PHE A 206 -10.51 -25.45 -30.48
CA PHE A 206 -11.28 -25.87 -31.65
C PHE A 206 -10.90 -25.05 -32.88
N TYR A 207 -10.80 -25.71 -34.03
CA TYR A 207 -10.51 -25.07 -35.31
C TYR A 207 -11.80 -24.92 -36.12
N LEU A 208 -12.19 -23.67 -36.44
CA LEU A 208 -13.34 -23.39 -37.30
C LEU A 208 -12.86 -22.82 -38.64
N LEU A 209 -13.14 -23.56 -39.72
CA LEU A 209 -12.92 -23.07 -41.09
C LEU A 209 -14.16 -22.31 -41.54
N ILE A 210 -14.06 -20.98 -41.67
CA ILE A 210 -15.14 -20.15 -42.22
C ILE A 210 -14.87 -19.95 -43.72
N ARG A 211 -15.71 -20.54 -44.56
CA ARG A 211 -15.71 -20.30 -46.02
C ARG A 211 -16.75 -19.25 -46.35
N GLY A 212 -16.34 -18.17 -46.99
CA GLY A 212 -17.24 -17.11 -47.43
C GLY A 212 -16.68 -16.39 -48.66
N THR A 213 -17.56 -16.03 -49.59
CA THR A 213 -17.25 -15.17 -50.73
C THR A 213 -17.57 -13.73 -50.35
N LEU A 214 -16.55 -12.89 -50.22
CA LEU A 214 -16.75 -11.44 -50.09
C LEU A 214 -16.95 -10.84 -51.49
N PRO A 215 -17.96 -9.99 -51.70
CA PRO A 215 -18.32 -9.49 -53.05
C PRO A 215 -17.24 -8.62 -53.72
N SER A 216 -16.20 -8.22 -52.99
CA SER A 216 -15.07 -7.42 -53.52
C SER A 216 -13.69 -7.99 -53.17
N ALA A 217 -13.61 -9.23 -52.67
CA ALA A 217 -12.33 -9.86 -52.34
C ALA A 217 -11.90 -10.83 -53.46
N PRO A 218 -10.59 -11.01 -53.70
CA PRO A 218 -10.10 -12.01 -54.65
C PRO A 218 -10.62 -13.40 -54.25
N THR A 219 -11.01 -14.18 -55.24
CA THR A 219 -11.52 -15.55 -55.13
C THR A 219 -10.60 -16.41 -54.25
N ASP A 220 -11.21 -17.14 -53.30
CA ASP A 220 -10.62 -18.14 -52.40
C ASP A 220 -9.64 -17.65 -51.31
N LEU A 221 -10.12 -16.80 -50.40
CA LEU A 221 -9.44 -16.58 -49.12
C LEU A 221 -9.99 -17.54 -48.03
N ASN A 222 -9.33 -18.68 -47.84
CA ASN A 222 -9.57 -19.52 -46.65
C ASN A 222 -9.02 -18.80 -45.40
N LYS A 223 -9.88 -18.13 -44.63
CA LYS A 223 -9.50 -17.57 -43.31
C LYS A 223 -9.69 -18.63 -42.22
N VAL A 224 -8.60 -19.15 -41.70
CA VAL A 224 -8.62 -19.97 -40.48
C VAL A 224 -8.61 -19.02 -39.28
N THR A 225 -9.63 -19.11 -38.42
CA THR A 225 -9.69 -18.36 -37.16
C THR A 225 -9.59 -19.33 -36.00
N TYR A 226 -8.67 -19.07 -35.08
CA TYR A 226 -8.53 -19.80 -33.83
C TYR A 226 -9.25 -19.02 -32.71
N THR A 227 -10.06 -19.72 -31.92
CA THR A 227 -10.69 -19.15 -30.72
C THR A 227 -10.51 -20.17 -29.60
N VAL A 228 -9.76 -19.77 -28.58
CA VAL A 228 -9.64 -20.51 -27.34
C VAL A 228 -10.88 -20.13 -26.51
N LYS A 229 -11.72 -21.12 -26.18
CA LYS A 229 -12.94 -20.91 -25.38
C LYS A 229 -12.70 -21.12 -23.91
#